data_AF-A0A815V312-F1
#
_entry.id   AF-A0A815V312-F1
#
_cell.length_a   1.000
_cell.length_b   1.000
_cell.length_c   1.000
_cell.angle_alpha   90.00
_cell.angle_beta   90.00
_cell.angle_gamma   90.00
#
_symmetry.space_group_name_H-M   'P 1'
#
loop_
_entity.id
_entity.type
_entity.pdbx_description
1 polymer ?
#
loop_
_entity_poly.entity_id
_entity_poly.type
_entity_poly.pdbx_seq_one_letter_code
_entity_poly.pdbx_strand_id
1 'polypeptide(L)'
;MEAIRTKAIEIAEASIKLHSNPAGIGYPPDKALKTNKHVFSIIGPHLGKNRTYNAIFHVRWFNASPDTYERSILSINNRIPAPTIIVEQGDIINITLINESPDEAAIHWHGLL
;
A
#
# COMPACT_ATOMS: atom_id res chain seq x y z
N MET A 1 -19.30 -33.80 4.05
CA MET A 1 -18.54 -32.85 3.20
C MET A 1 -19.36 -31.65 2.79
N GLU A 2 -20.63 -31.82 2.36
CA GLU A 2 -21.48 -30.70 1.92
C GLU A 2 -21.67 -29.61 2.99
N ALA A 3 -22.00 -29.98 4.23
CA ALA A 3 -22.16 -29.01 5.33
C ALA A 3 -20.87 -28.20 5.61
N ILE A 4 -19.70 -28.82 5.46
CA ILE A 4 -18.40 -28.14 5.64
C ILE A 4 -18.17 -27.16 4.48
N ARG A 5 -18.46 -27.57 3.25
CA ARG A 5 -18.37 -26.71 2.07
C ARG A 5 -19.28 -25.48 2.18
N THR A 6 -20.54 -25.67 2.56
CA THR A 6 -21.50 -24.58 2.76
C THR A 6 -20.99 -23.60 3.81
N LYS A 7 -20.54 -24.09 4.97
CA LYS A 7 -20.01 -23.23 6.03
C LYS A 7 -18.74 -22.48 5.62
N ALA A 8 -17.86 -23.11 4.86
CA ALA A 8 -16.68 -22.44 4.32
C ALA A 8 -17.04 -21.27 3.38
N ILE A 9 -18.05 -21.45 2.53
CA ILE A 9 -18.55 -20.40 1.64
C ILE A 9 -19.17 -19.25 2.44
N GLU A 10 -20.06 -19.55 3.40
CA GLU A 10 -20.69 -18.54 4.27
C GLU A 10 -19.65 -17.69 5.03
N ILE A 11 -18.60 -18.33 5.54
CA ILE A 11 -17.51 -17.65 6.25
C ILE A 11 -16.71 -16.75 5.30
N ALA A 12 -16.42 -17.22 4.08
CA ALA A 12 -15.70 -16.44 3.08
C ALA A 12 -16.50 -15.20 2.65
N GLU A 13 -17.80 -15.35 2.37
CA GLU A 13 -18.69 -14.24 2.01
C GLU A 13 -18.83 -13.22 3.15
N ALA A 14 -18.98 -13.68 4.40
CA ALA A 14 -19.02 -12.80 5.56
C ALA A 14 -17.72 -12.02 5.73
N SER A 15 -16.58 -12.67 5.48
CA SER A 15 -15.24 -12.05 5.56
C SER A 15 -15.04 -10.98 4.48
N ILE A 16 -15.48 -11.23 3.25
CA ILE A 16 -15.45 -10.24 2.16
C ILE A 16 -16.33 -9.03 2.49
N LYS A 17 -17.52 -9.27 3.06
CA LYS A 17 -18.45 -8.20 3.45
C LYS A 17 -17.90 -7.36 4.60
N LEU A 18 -17.25 -7.98 5.59
CA LEU A 18 -16.52 -7.28 6.65
C LEU A 18 -15.39 -6.43 6.10
N HIS A 19 -14.67 -6.97 5.12
CA HIS A 19 -13.53 -6.30 4.53
C HIS A 19 -13.93 -5.05 3.72
N SER A 20 -15.04 -5.10 2.99
CA SER A 20 -15.55 -4.01 2.13
C SER A 20 -16.44 -2.99 2.86
N ASN A 21 -16.71 -3.20 4.15
CA ASN A 21 -17.54 -2.30 4.96
C ASN A 21 -16.70 -1.16 5.55
N PRO A 22 -17.11 0.13 5.41
CA PRO A 22 -16.50 1.24 6.14
C PRO A 22 -16.83 1.14 7.62
N ALA A 23 -16.12 0.26 8.31
CA ALA A 23 -16.27 -0.05 9.72
C ALA A 23 -14.95 0.17 10.46
N GLY A 24 -15.04 0.32 11.78
CA GLY A 24 -13.88 0.39 12.66
C GLY A 24 -13.66 1.76 13.31
N ILE A 25 -12.41 2.07 13.65
CA ILE A 25 -12.03 3.32 14.34
C ILE A 25 -12.26 4.50 13.39
N GLY A 26 -12.97 5.53 13.85
CA GLY A 26 -13.33 6.70 13.05
C GLY A 26 -14.67 6.61 12.31
N TYR A 27 -15.33 5.44 12.32
CA TYR A 27 -16.67 5.23 11.77
C TYR A 27 -17.68 4.88 12.87
N PRO A 28 -18.99 5.21 12.73
CA PRO A 28 -20.01 4.84 13.71
C PRO A 28 -20.07 3.32 13.94
N PRO A 29 -20.61 2.87 15.10
CA PRO A 29 -20.85 1.45 15.37
C PRO A 29 -21.63 0.75 14.25
N ASP A 30 -21.35 -0.53 14.06
CA ASP A 30 -21.58 -1.22 12.79
C ASP A 30 -23.03 -1.68 12.58
N LYS A 31 -23.94 -0.71 12.37
CA LYS A 31 -25.37 -0.95 12.17
C LYS A 31 -25.67 -1.83 10.95
N ALA A 32 -24.84 -1.77 9.91
CA ALA A 32 -24.97 -2.60 8.70
C ALA A 32 -24.78 -4.09 9.01
N LEU A 33 -23.99 -4.42 10.03
CA LEU A 33 -23.81 -5.76 10.56
C LEU A 33 -24.77 -6.10 11.71
N LYS A 34 -25.78 -5.25 11.96
CA LYS A 34 -26.78 -5.39 13.04
C LYS A 34 -26.15 -5.55 14.42
N THR A 35 -25.05 -4.85 14.68
CA THR A 35 -24.35 -4.85 15.97
C THR A 35 -24.16 -3.41 16.48
N ASN A 36 -24.02 -3.28 17.79
CA ASN A 36 -23.65 -2.03 18.47
C ASN A 36 -22.14 -1.94 18.77
N LYS A 37 -21.36 -2.89 18.27
CA LYS A 37 -19.90 -2.93 18.42
C LYS A 37 -19.22 -2.39 17.17
N HIS A 38 -18.00 -1.90 17.31
CA HIS A 38 -17.10 -1.75 16.17
C HIS A 38 -16.57 -3.13 15.81
N VAL A 39 -16.82 -3.56 14.58
CA VAL A 39 -16.24 -4.79 14.05
C VAL A 39 -15.08 -4.39 13.16
N PHE A 40 -13.89 -4.88 13.48
CA PHE A 40 -12.69 -4.64 12.70
C PHE A 40 -12.30 -5.96 12.05
N SER A 41 -12.07 -5.97 10.74
CA SER A 41 -11.31 -7.06 10.13
C SER A 41 -9.85 -6.88 10.52
N ILE A 42 -9.31 -7.76 11.37
CA ILE A 42 -7.86 -7.81 11.69
C ILE A 42 -7.05 -8.09 10.41
N ILE A 43 -7.70 -8.73 9.45
CA ILE A 43 -7.12 -9.04 8.16
C ILE A 43 -7.60 -7.93 7.21
N GLY A 44 -6.77 -6.90 7.05
CA GLY A 44 -6.99 -5.88 6.03
C GLY A 44 -7.16 -6.52 4.64
N PRO A 45 -7.72 -5.83 3.65
CA PRO A 45 -7.92 -6.31 2.27
C PRO A 45 -6.87 -7.29 1.79
N HIS A 46 -7.24 -8.56 1.70
CA HIS A 46 -6.41 -9.59 1.08
C HIS A 46 -7.28 -10.17 -0.03
N LEU A 47 -7.17 -9.57 -1.22
CA LEU A 47 -7.90 -9.99 -2.42
C LEU A 47 -7.49 -11.40 -2.92
N GLY A 48 -6.79 -12.19 -2.10
CA GLY A 48 -6.16 -13.46 -2.48
C GLY A 48 -5.01 -13.31 -3.49
N LYS A 49 -4.69 -12.07 -3.89
CA LYS A 49 -3.55 -11.75 -4.74
C LYS A 49 -2.39 -11.32 -3.84
N ASN A 50 -1.29 -12.04 -3.90
CA ASN A 50 -0.05 -11.68 -3.23
C ASN A 50 0.97 -11.27 -4.30
N ARG A 51 0.73 -10.12 -4.95
CA ARG A 51 1.69 -9.59 -5.92
C ARG A 51 2.73 -8.79 -5.16
N THR A 52 3.98 -9.01 -5.50
CA THR A 52 5.09 -8.21 -4.98
C THR A 52 5.53 -7.23 -6.06
N TYR A 53 5.33 -5.94 -5.81
CA TYR A 53 5.95 -4.89 -6.60
C TYR A 53 7.43 -4.79 -6.19
N ASN A 54 8.34 -5.05 -7.12
CA ASN A 54 9.78 -4.95 -6.89
C ASN A 54 10.35 -3.79 -7.71
N ALA A 55 11.12 -2.91 -7.07
CA ALA A 55 11.89 -1.90 -7.78
C ALA A 55 13.22 -1.61 -7.09
N ILE A 56 14.15 -1.07 -7.87
CA ILE A 56 15.44 -0.58 -7.40
C ILE A 56 15.47 0.93 -7.58
N PHE A 57 15.72 1.65 -6.50
CA PHE A 57 15.80 3.10 -6.45
C PHE A 57 17.25 3.51 -6.24
N HIS A 58 17.85 4.10 -7.26
CA HIS A 58 19.16 4.73 -7.18
C HIS A 58 19.00 6.20 -6.78
N VAL A 59 19.41 6.54 -5.56
CA VAL A 59 19.43 7.91 -5.06
C VAL A 59 20.73 8.56 -5.49
N ARG A 60 20.66 9.59 -6.32
CA ARG A 60 21.84 10.24 -6.89
C ARG A 60 21.57 11.68 -7.29
N TRP A 61 22.65 12.47 -7.28
CA TRP A 61 22.67 13.80 -7.86
C TRP A 61 22.66 13.71 -9.39
N PHE A 62 21.79 14.50 -10.04
CA PHE A 62 21.79 14.67 -11.49
C PHE A 62 21.42 16.10 -11.88
N ASN A 63 21.90 16.57 -13.03
CA ASN A 63 21.55 17.88 -13.54
C ASN A 63 20.19 17.86 -14.24
N ALA A 64 19.32 18.80 -13.89
CA ALA A 64 18.01 18.97 -14.50
C ALA A 64 17.60 20.45 -14.59
N SER A 65 16.69 20.77 -15.51
CA SER A 65 16.16 22.11 -15.73
C SER A 65 14.62 22.13 -15.85
N PRO A 66 13.87 21.67 -14.82
CA PRO A 66 12.41 21.57 -14.87
C PRO A 66 11.70 22.93 -15.06
N ASP A 67 12.39 24.03 -14.75
CA ASP A 67 11.94 25.41 -14.87
C ASP A 67 12.85 26.24 -15.80
N THR A 68 13.52 25.59 -16.76
CA THR A 68 14.47 26.20 -17.72
C THR A 68 15.84 26.59 -17.16
N TYR A 69 16.09 26.45 -15.86
CA TYR A 69 17.42 26.67 -15.26
C TYR A 69 18.06 25.37 -14.81
N GLU A 70 19.25 25.05 -15.33
CA GLU A 70 19.97 23.82 -14.96
C GLU A 70 20.58 23.92 -13.57
N ARG A 71 20.36 22.88 -12.78
CA ARG A 71 20.95 22.71 -11.44
C ARG A 71 21.08 21.23 -11.11
N SER A 72 22.04 20.92 -10.24
CA SER A 72 22.16 19.60 -9.64
C SER A 72 21.02 19.39 -8.66
N ILE A 73 20.30 18.29 -8.80
CA ILE A 73 19.19 17.89 -7.94
C ILE A 73 19.36 16.45 -7.47
N LEU A 74 19.00 16.20 -6.22
CA LEU A 74 18.90 14.84 -5.71
C LEU A 74 17.67 14.16 -6.33
N SER A 75 17.85 12.95 -6.85
CA SER A 75 16.82 12.25 -7.60
C SER A 75 16.80 10.76 -7.31
N ILE A 76 15.71 10.12 -7.75
CA ILE A 76 15.60 8.67 -7.83
C ILE A 76 15.58 8.29 -9.30
N ASN A 77 16.52 7.45 -9.71
CA ASN A 77 16.63 6.93 -11.08
C ASN A 77 16.74 8.04 -12.15
N ASN A 78 17.44 9.16 -11.87
CA ASN A 78 17.61 10.32 -12.77
C ASN A 78 16.29 10.95 -13.23
N ARG A 79 15.26 10.93 -12.37
CA ARG A 79 13.95 11.48 -12.70
C ARG A 79 13.47 12.43 -11.61
N ILE A 80 12.84 13.51 -12.08
CA ILE A 80 12.03 14.41 -11.26
C ILE A 80 10.69 14.63 -11.98
N PRO A 81 9.54 14.21 -11.39
CA PRO A 81 9.42 13.44 -10.15
C PRO A 81 10.03 12.03 -10.25
N ALA A 82 10.29 11.41 -9.09
CA ALA A 82 10.70 10.01 -8.99
C ALA A 82 9.67 9.07 -9.66
N PRO A 83 10.05 7.82 -10.00
CA PRO A 83 9.11 6.84 -10.56
C PRO A 83 7.88 6.63 -9.66
N THR A 84 6.69 6.69 -10.26
CA THR A 84 5.43 6.42 -9.56
C THR A 84 5.30 4.94 -9.24
N ILE A 85 5.01 4.61 -7.97
CA ILE A 85 4.60 3.27 -7.55
C ILE A 85 3.08 3.18 -7.70
N ILE A 86 2.61 2.21 -8.48
CA ILE A 86 1.19 1.94 -8.70
C ILE A 86 0.94 0.48 -8.32
N VAL A 87 0.15 0.25 -7.29
CA VAL A 87 -0.14 -1.07 -6.72
C VAL A 87 -1.61 -1.21 -6.34
N GLU A 88 -2.09 -2.44 -6.17
CA GLU A 88 -3.42 -2.73 -5.66
C GLU A 88 -3.39 -2.89 -4.13
N GLN A 89 -4.56 -2.74 -3.51
CA GLN A 89 -4.69 -2.96 -2.07
C GLN A 89 -4.40 -4.42 -1.72
N GLY A 90 -3.47 -4.63 -0.78
CA GLY A 90 -2.99 -5.96 -0.37
C GLY A 90 -1.70 -6.41 -1.05
N ASP A 91 -1.17 -5.66 -2.03
CA ASP A 91 0.14 -5.93 -2.62
C ASP A 91 1.28 -5.69 -1.62
N ILE A 92 2.38 -6.45 -1.78
CA ILE A 92 3.63 -6.22 -1.05
C ILE A 92 4.52 -5.32 -1.91
N ILE A 93 5.02 -4.23 -1.32
CA ILE A 93 5.97 -3.34 -1.99
C ILE A 93 7.37 -3.64 -1.44
N ASN A 94 8.29 -4.05 -2.33
CA ASN A 94 9.68 -4.32 -2.02
C ASN A 94 10.58 -3.37 -2.83
N ILE A 95 11.23 -2.44 -2.14
CA ILE A 95 12.08 -1.43 -2.78
C ILE A 95 13.50 -1.57 -2.26
N THR A 96 14.43 -1.89 -3.14
CA THR A 96 15.87 -1.83 -2.84
C THR A 96 16.34 -0.41 -3.05
N LEU A 97 16.78 0.23 -1.97
CA LEU A 97 17.38 1.56 -2.02
C LEU A 97 18.90 1.44 -2.18
N ILE A 98 19.44 2.05 -3.23
CA ILE A 98 20.89 2.18 -3.47
C ILE A 98 21.22 3.67 -3.37
N ASN A 99 21.91 4.04 -2.29
CA ASN A 99 22.37 5.41 -2.11
C ASN A 99 23.73 5.62 -2.80
N GLU A 100 23.73 6.41 -3.86
CA GLU A 100 24.93 6.82 -4.62
C GLU A 100 25.25 8.31 -4.36
N SER A 101 24.52 8.95 -3.45
CA SER A 101 24.82 10.30 -2.94
C SER A 101 26.00 10.24 -1.96
N PRO A 102 26.80 11.32 -1.84
CA PRO A 102 27.78 11.46 -0.76
C PRO A 102 27.11 11.57 0.64
N ASP A 103 25.84 11.99 0.69
CA ASP A 103 25.10 12.20 1.94
C ASP A 103 24.27 10.97 2.33
N GLU A 104 24.03 10.80 3.63
CA GLU A 104 23.08 9.79 4.13
C GLU A 104 21.66 10.06 3.62
N ALA A 105 20.94 9.00 3.28
CA ALA A 105 19.58 9.09 2.72
C ALA A 105 18.66 8.02 3.31
N ALA A 106 17.40 8.41 3.52
CA ALA A 106 16.31 7.52 3.91
C ALA A 106 15.04 7.87 3.12
N ILE A 107 14.17 6.89 2.91
CA ILE A 107 12.85 7.09 2.29
C ILE A 107 11.77 6.97 3.35
N HIS A 108 10.85 7.94 3.37
CA HIS A 108 9.61 7.89 4.12
C HIS A 108 8.44 7.68 3.16
N TRP A 109 7.60 6.69 3.45
CA TRP A 109 6.37 6.43 2.72
C TRP A 109 5.21 7.20 3.36
N HIS A 110 4.93 8.40 2.85
CA HIS A 110 3.86 9.23 3.40
C HIS A 110 2.50 8.54 3.25
N GLY A 111 1.77 8.38 4.36
CA GLY A 111 0.44 7.79 4.39
C GLY A 111 0.39 6.27 4.55
N LEU A 112 1.54 5.60 4.70
CA LEU A 112 1.60 4.21 5.20
C LEU A 112 1.83 4.22 6.72
N LEU A 113 1.05 3.40 7.44
CA LEU A 113 1.04 3.27 8.91
C LEU A 113 1.75 2.00 9.37
#